data_AF-A0A495L929-F1
#
_entry.id   AF-A0A495L929-F1
#
_cell.length_a   1.000
_cell.length_b   1.000
_cell.length_c   1.000
_cell.angle_alpha   90.00
_cell.angle_beta   90.00
_cell.angle_gamma   90.00
#
_symmetry.space_group_name_H-M   'P 1'
#
loop_
_entity.id
_entity.type
_entity.pdbx_description
1 polymer ?
#
loop_
_entity_poly.entity_id
_entity_poly.type
_entity_poly.pdbx_seq_one_letter_code
_entity_poly.pdbx_strand_id
1 'polypeptide(L)'
;MAFQRSSVVRAPIDEVFDWHARPGAFARLAPPWQPVRPVAEARSLRDGAAVLALPGGLRWVAVHDPAAYDPPHRFADRLASPPLSTVLRWVHTHDFAAETEQSTRVTDRVDTSVPEAALRSMFTYRHAQLAEDLDALRRSRAWGSGPVTVAVTGSGGLIGSALTALLTTSGHRVVRLVRGRAERPDERHWDLDRPAKDLLQGVDAVVHLAGEPLFGRFNAAHKAAVRDSRVGPTRALARCAADTPDGPRVFVSASGIGYYGPRRGDEVLTEDSPRGEGFLAEVVADWEAATAPAAEAGLRCVQVRTGIAQSPRGGALGVQRPLFSAGVGGPIGDGRQWTSWIGMDDLTDIYLRAVLDEGLSGPVNAVAPHPVRGRTYALVLGSVLRRPALVPVPAWGPGLLLGAEGAKETALADQRVRPERLIAAGHHFRHPRLDQALAHLFGRTR
;
A
#
# COMPACT_ATOMS: atom_id res chain seq x y z
N MET A 1 15.80 -17.22 25.17
CA MET A 1 16.82 -17.34 24.10
C MET A 1 16.89 -16.00 23.41
N ALA A 2 18.07 -15.53 23.01
CA ALA A 2 18.20 -14.28 22.27
C ALA A 2 18.18 -14.57 20.76
N PHE A 3 17.21 -14.00 20.05
CA PHE A 3 17.22 -13.96 18.59
C PHE A 3 18.03 -12.74 18.13
N GLN A 4 18.83 -12.89 17.07
CA GLN A 4 19.56 -11.78 16.47
C GLN A 4 19.45 -11.81 14.95
N ARG A 5 19.25 -10.64 14.33
CA ARG A 5 19.41 -10.43 12.88
C ARG A 5 20.20 -9.16 12.63
N SER A 6 21.06 -9.17 11.61
CA SER A 6 21.82 -8.00 11.17
C SER A 6 21.78 -7.87 9.66
N SER A 7 21.70 -6.66 9.12
CA SER A 7 21.86 -6.36 7.70
C SER A 7 22.47 -4.97 7.49
N VAL A 8 23.02 -4.72 6.31
CA VAL A 8 23.52 -3.38 5.92
C VAL A 8 22.51 -2.73 4.99
N VAL A 9 22.14 -1.48 5.29
CA VAL A 9 21.29 -0.64 4.44
C VAL A 9 22.09 0.52 3.86
N ARG A 10 21.72 0.99 2.67
CA ARG A 10 22.45 2.03 1.92
C ARG A 10 22.00 3.44 2.28
N ALA A 11 22.14 3.81 3.55
CA ALA A 11 21.91 5.18 3.99
C ALA A 11 22.84 5.51 5.18
N PRO A 12 23.21 6.78 5.38
CA PRO A 12 23.94 7.24 6.56
C PRO A 12 23.19 6.92 7.87
N ILE A 13 23.93 6.75 8.97
CA ILE A 13 23.35 6.32 10.26
C ILE A 13 22.25 7.25 10.76
N ASP A 14 22.45 8.56 10.65
CA ASP A 14 21.46 9.56 11.08
C ASP A 14 20.17 9.43 10.28
N GLU A 15 20.26 9.22 8.95
CA GLU A 15 19.08 9.03 8.10
C GLU A 15 18.31 7.76 8.47
N VAL A 16 19.03 6.66 8.74
CA VAL A 16 18.40 5.40 9.16
C VAL A 16 17.74 5.56 10.53
N PHE A 17 18.41 6.20 11.49
CA PHE A 17 17.87 6.40 12.84
C PHE A 17 16.66 7.33 12.82
N ASP A 18 16.75 8.47 12.12
CA ASP A 18 15.65 9.42 11.95
C ASP A 18 14.45 8.80 11.24
N TRP A 19 14.68 7.91 10.26
CA TRP A 19 13.61 7.17 9.61
C TRP A 19 12.78 6.36 10.62
N HIS A 20 13.41 5.74 11.63
CA HIS A 20 12.70 5.01 12.69
C HIS A 20 11.89 5.92 13.62
N ALA A 21 12.31 7.18 13.76
CA ALA A 21 11.61 8.17 14.58
C ALA A 21 10.39 8.79 13.87
N ARG A 22 10.26 8.62 12.54
CA ARG A 22 9.17 9.22 11.77
C ARG A 22 7.85 8.46 11.96
N PRO A 23 6.70 9.17 11.98
CA PRO A 23 5.39 8.52 11.95
C PRO A 23 5.26 7.56 10.78
N GLY A 24 4.62 6.42 11.00
CA GLY A 24 4.44 5.37 10.00
C GLY A 24 5.59 4.36 9.93
N ALA A 25 6.76 4.60 10.53
CA ALA A 25 7.89 3.67 10.49
C ALA A 25 7.51 2.28 11.02
N PHE A 26 6.78 2.24 12.14
CA PHE A 26 6.24 0.97 12.65
C PHE A 26 5.28 0.32 11.64
N ALA A 27 4.36 1.08 11.06
CA ALA A 27 3.39 0.56 10.09
C ALA A 27 4.09 -0.01 8.83
N ARG A 28 5.18 0.60 8.37
CA ARG A 28 6.02 0.07 7.28
C ARG A 28 6.67 -1.24 7.68
N LEU A 29 7.28 -1.31 8.87
CA LEU A 29 7.97 -2.51 9.36
C LEU A 29 7.04 -3.61 9.89
N ALA A 30 5.73 -3.37 9.97
CA ALA A 30 4.77 -4.35 10.50
C ALA A 30 4.49 -5.45 9.45
N PRO A 31 4.82 -6.73 9.72
CA PRO A 31 4.59 -7.80 8.76
C PRO A 31 3.11 -7.91 8.36
N PRO A 32 2.78 -7.79 7.07
CA PRO A 32 1.39 -7.68 6.65
C PRO A 32 0.61 -8.99 6.82
N TRP A 33 1.28 -10.14 6.96
CA TRP A 33 0.63 -11.42 7.19
C TRP A 33 0.24 -11.66 8.66
N GLN A 34 0.82 -10.91 9.60
CA GLN A 34 0.51 -11.06 11.01
C GLN A 34 -0.83 -10.36 11.35
N PRO A 35 -1.67 -10.94 12.23
CA PRO A 35 -2.98 -10.40 12.58
C PRO A 35 -2.85 -9.25 13.60
N VAL A 36 -1.98 -8.28 13.32
CA VAL A 36 -1.65 -7.17 14.20
C VAL A 36 -2.15 -5.87 13.59
N ARG A 37 -2.82 -5.03 14.38
CA ARG A 37 -3.27 -3.70 13.95
C ARG A 37 -2.67 -2.62 14.85
N PRO A 38 -1.90 -1.66 14.30
CA PRO A 38 -1.45 -0.52 15.08
C PRO A 38 -2.67 0.32 15.53
N VAL A 39 -2.73 0.62 16.82
CA VAL A 39 -3.75 1.48 17.44
C VAL A 39 -3.15 2.84 17.75
N ALA A 40 -1.94 2.85 18.30
CA ALA A 40 -1.14 4.05 18.55
C ALA A 40 0.32 3.75 18.24
N GLU A 41 1.00 4.69 17.61
CA GLU A 41 2.45 4.63 17.41
C GLU A 41 3.16 5.44 18.49
N ALA A 42 4.40 5.03 18.81
CA ALA A 42 5.24 5.77 19.73
C ALA A 42 5.61 7.13 19.12
N ARG A 43 5.43 8.21 19.88
CA ARG A 43 5.83 9.57 19.46
C ARG A 43 7.32 9.87 19.67
N SER A 44 8.02 8.96 20.34
CA SER A 44 9.40 9.11 20.78
C SER A 44 10.05 7.73 20.86
N LEU A 45 11.26 7.59 20.30
CA LEU A 45 12.09 6.40 20.44
C LEU A 45 12.75 6.29 21.83
N ARG A 46 12.71 7.37 22.63
CA ARG A 46 13.30 7.40 23.98
C ARG A 46 12.38 6.82 25.04
N ASP A 47 11.13 7.27 25.05
CA ASP A 47 10.19 7.07 26.16
C ASP A 47 8.73 6.89 25.69
N GLY A 48 8.51 6.78 24.39
CA GLY A 48 7.19 6.55 23.81
C GLY A 48 6.68 5.13 24.01
N ALA A 49 5.39 4.93 23.78
CA ALA A 49 4.76 3.62 23.76
C ALA A 49 3.95 3.42 22.48
N ALA A 50 4.09 2.25 21.86
CA ALA A 50 3.25 1.80 20.76
C ALA A 50 2.23 0.77 21.27
N VAL A 51 0.99 0.86 20.77
CA VAL A 51 -0.11 -0.03 21.13
C VAL A 51 -0.59 -0.76 19.90
N LEU A 52 -0.57 -2.08 19.96
CA LEU A 52 -1.04 -2.96 18.88
C LEU A 52 -2.23 -3.78 19.38
N ALA A 53 -3.29 -3.79 18.59
CA ALA A 53 -4.43 -4.68 18.80
C ALA A 53 -4.12 -6.06 18.23
N LEU A 54 -4.44 -7.08 19.00
CA LEU A 54 -4.32 -8.49 18.67
C LEU A 54 -5.72 -9.16 18.65
N PRO A 55 -5.86 -10.36 18.06
CA PRO A 55 -7.10 -11.12 18.13
C PRO A 55 -7.53 -11.39 19.57
N GLY A 56 -8.86 -11.53 19.78
CA GLY A 56 -9.42 -11.81 21.11
C GLY A 56 -9.44 -10.61 22.06
N GLY A 57 -9.31 -9.38 21.56
CA GLY A 57 -9.35 -8.15 22.37
C GLY A 57 -8.05 -7.84 23.12
N LEU A 58 -7.02 -8.67 22.94
CA LEU A 58 -5.71 -8.48 23.56
C LEU A 58 -4.99 -7.25 23.00
N ARG A 59 -4.14 -6.65 23.82
CA ARG A 59 -3.29 -5.51 23.46
C ARG A 59 -1.82 -5.80 23.75
N TRP A 60 -0.98 -5.53 22.77
CA TRP A 60 0.47 -5.48 22.93
C TRP A 60 0.90 -4.02 23.10
N VAL A 61 1.38 -3.67 24.28
CA VAL A 61 1.93 -2.35 24.57
C VAL A 61 3.45 -2.48 24.62
N ALA A 62 4.12 -1.98 23.60
CA ALA A 62 5.57 -1.89 23.52
C ALA A 62 6.00 -0.52 24.06
N VAL A 63 6.76 -0.49 25.15
CA VAL A 63 7.23 0.74 25.80
C VAL A 63 8.72 0.88 25.55
N HIS A 64 9.16 2.03 25.05
CA HIS A 64 10.58 2.32 24.87
C HIS A 64 11.29 2.54 26.21
N ASP A 65 12.55 2.13 26.27
CA ASP A 65 13.38 2.25 27.46
C ASP A 65 14.35 3.44 27.36
N PRO A 66 14.16 4.50 28.16
CA PRO A 66 15.03 5.67 28.15
C PRO A 66 16.48 5.37 28.54
N ALA A 67 16.72 4.30 29.31
CA ALA A 67 18.06 3.90 29.72
C ALA A 67 18.84 3.21 28.58
N ALA A 68 18.13 2.68 27.58
CA ALA A 68 18.70 2.06 26.39
C ALA A 68 18.71 3.00 25.16
N TYR A 69 18.31 4.26 25.33
CA TYR A 69 18.28 5.25 24.27
C TYR A 69 19.61 5.99 24.15
N ASP A 70 20.31 5.78 23.03
CA ASP A 70 21.62 6.36 22.72
C ASP A 70 21.64 6.76 21.24
N PRO A 71 21.05 7.91 20.86
CA PRO A 71 20.95 8.31 19.45
C PRO A 71 22.32 8.71 18.88
N PRO A 72 22.63 8.41 17.60
CA PRO A 72 21.83 7.65 16.63
C PRO A 72 22.08 6.12 16.68
N HIS A 73 22.68 5.59 17.75
CA HIS A 73 23.21 4.22 17.83
C HIS A 73 22.21 3.19 18.35
N ARG A 74 21.26 3.56 19.21
CA ARG A 74 20.38 2.57 19.87
C ARG A 74 19.05 3.14 20.35
N PHE A 75 18.02 2.29 20.26
CA PHE A 75 16.84 2.35 21.12
C PHE A 75 16.35 0.92 21.43
N ALA A 76 15.52 0.76 22.45
CA ALA A 76 14.94 -0.54 22.79
C ALA A 76 13.49 -0.42 23.24
N ASP A 77 12.69 -1.45 22.98
CA ASP A 77 11.32 -1.60 23.44
C ASP A 77 11.13 -2.88 24.26
N ARG A 78 10.19 -2.83 25.21
CA ARG A 78 9.76 -3.99 26.00
C ARG A 78 8.26 -4.12 26.02
N LEU A 79 7.77 -5.37 26.08
CA LEU A 79 6.35 -5.64 26.28
C LEU A 79 5.96 -5.31 27.73
N ALA A 80 4.94 -4.47 27.90
CA ALA A 80 4.51 -3.98 29.21
C ALA A 80 3.09 -4.36 29.62
N SER A 81 2.22 -4.82 28.69
CA SER A 81 0.80 -5.06 28.97
C SER A 81 0.45 -6.48 29.42
N PRO A 82 -0.13 -6.67 30.62
CA PRO A 82 -0.76 -7.94 31.01
C PRO A 82 -2.00 -8.26 30.17
N PRO A 83 -2.39 -9.54 30.03
CA PRO A 83 -1.73 -10.74 30.56
C PRO A 83 -0.54 -11.21 29.69
N LEU A 84 -0.24 -10.54 28.57
CA LEU A 84 0.84 -10.98 27.69
C LEU A 84 2.20 -10.83 28.37
N SER A 85 2.49 -9.68 29.01
CA SER A 85 3.75 -9.46 29.71
C SER A 85 4.00 -10.39 30.89
N THR A 86 2.96 -11.05 31.43
CA THR A 86 3.10 -11.99 32.55
C THR A 86 3.53 -13.39 32.11
N VAL A 87 3.35 -13.73 30.83
CA VAL A 87 3.69 -15.07 30.28
C VAL A 87 4.73 -15.00 29.16
N LEU A 88 4.91 -13.82 28.55
CA LEU A 88 5.83 -13.58 27.46
C LEU A 88 6.87 -12.53 27.85
N ARG A 89 8.14 -12.93 27.80
CA ARG A 89 9.25 -11.99 27.87
C ARG A 89 9.51 -11.43 26.48
N TRP A 90 9.62 -10.12 26.38
CA TRP A 90 10.00 -9.43 25.15
C TRP A 90 10.80 -8.17 25.49
N VAL A 91 12.07 -8.17 25.10
CA VAL A 91 12.93 -6.99 25.04
C VAL A 91 13.57 -6.99 23.66
N HIS A 92 13.30 -5.96 22.87
CA HIS A 92 13.81 -5.80 21.52
C HIS A 92 14.70 -4.57 21.47
N THR A 93 16.00 -4.79 21.24
CA THR A 93 17.01 -3.74 21.06
C THR A 93 17.33 -3.58 19.57
N HIS A 94 17.35 -2.34 19.12
CA HIS A 94 17.69 -1.93 17.76
C HIS A 94 19.03 -1.20 17.83
N ASP A 95 20.07 -1.77 17.23
CA ASP A 95 21.41 -1.20 17.19
C ASP A 95 21.77 -0.73 15.77
N PHE A 96 22.40 0.43 15.67
CA PHE A 96 22.84 1.07 14.44
C PHE A 96 24.33 1.37 14.53
N ALA A 97 25.08 0.99 13.51
CA ALA A 97 26.49 1.32 13.38
C ALA A 97 26.80 1.75 11.95
N ALA A 98 27.53 2.84 11.78
CA ALA A 98 28.04 3.23 10.47
C ALA A 98 28.99 2.13 9.97
N GLU A 99 28.67 1.53 8.83
CA GLU A 99 29.56 0.60 8.13
C GLU A 99 30.49 1.40 7.20
N THR A 100 29.92 2.42 6.56
CA THR A 100 30.62 3.47 5.80
C THR A 100 29.88 4.80 5.99
N GLU A 101 30.37 5.89 5.42
CA GLU A 101 29.65 7.18 5.41
C GLU A 101 28.26 7.10 4.75
N GLN A 102 28.03 6.14 3.86
CA GLN A 102 26.80 6.00 3.06
C GLN A 102 26.03 4.70 3.36
N SER A 103 26.44 3.95 4.41
CA SER A 103 25.77 2.70 4.76
C SER A 103 25.80 2.41 6.25
N THR A 104 24.73 1.81 6.73
CA THR A 104 24.50 1.54 8.15
C THR A 104 24.20 0.06 8.35
N ARG A 105 24.90 -0.54 9.31
CA ARG A 105 24.57 -1.86 9.84
C ARG A 105 23.46 -1.71 10.87
N VAL A 106 22.32 -2.33 10.59
CA VAL A 106 21.16 -2.41 11.49
C VAL A 106 21.14 -3.79 12.11
N THR A 107 21.09 -3.88 13.43
CA THR A 107 21.07 -5.13 14.17
C THR A 107 19.91 -5.16 15.15
N ASP A 108 18.98 -6.09 14.94
CA ASP A 108 17.87 -6.37 15.84
C ASP A 108 18.26 -7.52 16.79
N ARG A 109 18.11 -7.30 18.10
CA ARG A 109 18.27 -8.31 19.14
C ARG A 109 16.99 -8.42 19.95
N VAL A 110 16.44 -9.63 20.04
CA VAL A 110 15.21 -9.88 20.80
C VAL A 110 15.47 -10.93 21.86
N ASP A 111 15.36 -10.52 23.12
CA ASP A 111 15.30 -11.42 24.26
C ASP A 111 13.84 -11.83 24.51
N THR A 112 13.53 -13.09 24.18
CA THR A 112 12.16 -13.58 24.26
C THR A 112 12.07 -15.09 24.53
N SER A 113 10.87 -15.51 24.92
CA SER A 113 10.45 -16.91 24.97
C SER A 113 9.82 -17.40 23.64
N VAL A 114 9.61 -16.51 22.65
CA VAL A 114 9.12 -16.92 21.32
C VAL A 114 10.20 -17.72 20.56
N PRO A 115 9.85 -18.86 19.93
CA PRO A 115 10.80 -19.63 19.13
C PRO A 115 11.39 -18.83 17.95
N GLU A 116 12.70 -18.96 17.73
CA GLU A 116 13.43 -18.27 16.64
C GLU A 116 12.78 -18.48 15.26
N ALA A 117 12.26 -19.67 14.97
CA ALA A 117 11.59 -19.96 13.71
C ALA A 117 10.40 -19.02 13.43
N ALA A 118 9.70 -18.56 14.46
CA ALA A 118 8.58 -17.63 14.34
C ALA A 118 9.06 -16.18 14.11
N LEU A 119 10.25 -15.84 14.60
CA LEU A 119 10.85 -14.50 14.51
C LEU A 119 11.60 -14.28 13.19
N ARG A 120 12.25 -15.33 12.67
CA ARG A 120 13.10 -15.24 11.46
C ARG A 120 12.37 -14.59 10.29
N SER A 121 11.16 -15.04 10.00
CA SER A 121 10.33 -14.53 8.90
C SER A 121 9.96 -13.06 9.06
N MET A 122 9.59 -12.67 10.29
CA MET A 122 9.25 -11.28 10.63
C MET A 122 10.45 -10.35 10.44
N PHE A 123 11.60 -10.72 11.01
CA PHE A 123 12.80 -9.90 10.93
C PHE A 123 13.41 -9.89 9.53
N THR A 124 13.27 -10.96 8.74
CA THR A 124 13.61 -10.92 7.31
C THR A 124 12.81 -9.86 6.57
N TYR A 125 11.49 -9.80 6.78
CA TYR A 125 10.66 -8.76 6.19
C TYR A 125 11.03 -7.36 6.67
N ARG A 126 11.19 -7.15 7.98
CA ARG A 126 11.54 -5.84 8.55
C ARG A 126 12.81 -5.26 7.93
N HIS A 127 13.87 -6.05 7.86
CA HIS A 127 15.13 -5.59 7.29
C HIS A 127 15.05 -5.36 5.77
N ALA A 128 14.33 -6.22 5.03
CA ALA A 128 14.13 -6.03 3.59
C ALA A 128 13.30 -4.76 3.30
N GLN A 129 12.19 -4.60 4.02
CA GLN A 129 11.30 -3.45 3.91
C GLN A 129 12.01 -2.13 4.23
N LEU A 130 12.82 -2.10 5.31
CA LEU A 130 13.63 -0.93 5.66
C LEU A 130 14.61 -0.57 4.52
N ALA A 131 15.32 -1.57 4.00
CA ALA A 131 16.29 -1.35 2.92
C ALA A 131 15.61 -0.79 1.66
N GLU A 132 14.48 -1.38 1.26
CA GLU A 132 13.72 -0.94 0.08
C GLU A 132 13.06 0.42 0.25
N ASP A 133 12.57 0.77 1.45
CA ASP A 133 11.99 2.09 1.75
C ASP A 133 13.08 3.18 1.71
N LEU A 134 14.27 2.92 2.26
CA LEU A 134 15.41 3.84 2.17
C LEU A 134 15.93 3.98 0.72
N ASP A 135 15.95 2.89 -0.04
CA ASP A 135 16.26 2.93 -1.47
C ASP A 135 15.21 3.76 -2.26
N ALA A 136 13.92 3.62 -1.93
CA ALA A 136 12.85 4.41 -2.53
C ALA A 136 12.98 5.91 -2.19
N LEU A 137 13.27 6.24 -0.94
CA LEU A 137 13.57 7.62 -0.52
C LEU A 137 14.77 8.20 -1.27
N ARG A 138 15.86 7.42 -1.43
CA ARG A 138 17.02 7.88 -2.21
C ARG A 138 16.65 8.19 -3.66
N ARG A 139 15.87 7.31 -4.30
CA ARG A 139 15.40 7.51 -5.68
C ARG A 139 14.47 8.72 -5.80
N SER A 140 13.59 8.94 -4.83
CA SER A 140 12.60 10.02 -4.91
C SER A 140 13.24 11.42 -4.87
N ARG A 141 14.45 11.55 -4.34
CA ARG A 141 15.25 12.80 -4.40
C ARG A 141 15.59 13.25 -5.82
N ALA A 142 15.56 12.34 -6.80
CA ALA A 142 15.73 12.70 -8.21
C ALA A 142 14.49 13.38 -8.82
N TRP A 143 13.33 13.27 -8.17
CA TRP A 143 12.05 13.82 -8.65
C TRP A 143 11.68 15.12 -7.95
N GLY A 144 12.20 15.38 -6.76
CA GLY A 144 11.91 16.60 -6.00
C GLY A 144 13.01 16.92 -4.99
N SER A 145 13.19 18.22 -4.72
CA SER A 145 14.29 18.75 -3.92
C SER A 145 13.98 18.91 -2.42
N GLY A 146 12.76 18.64 -1.96
CA GLY A 146 12.41 18.82 -0.55
C GLY A 146 11.08 18.20 -0.10
N PRO A 147 10.77 18.32 1.21
CA PRO A 147 9.49 17.92 1.78
C PRO A 147 8.31 18.65 1.12
N VAL A 148 7.17 17.97 1.02
CA VAL A 148 5.91 18.52 0.51
C VAL A 148 4.77 18.15 1.46
N THR A 149 3.69 18.91 1.44
CA THR A 149 2.45 18.63 2.15
C THR A 149 1.45 17.97 1.23
N VAL A 150 1.08 16.72 1.52
CA VAL A 150 0.20 15.90 0.69
C VAL A 150 -1.14 15.68 1.39
N ALA A 151 -2.23 16.13 0.76
CA ALA A 151 -3.58 15.80 1.22
C ALA A 151 -4.00 14.42 0.69
N VAL A 152 -4.43 13.53 1.57
CA VAL A 152 -4.77 12.14 1.22
C VAL A 152 -6.20 11.82 1.67
N THR A 153 -7.09 11.60 0.70
CA THR A 153 -8.40 10.98 0.97
C THR A 153 -8.25 9.46 1.03
N GLY A 154 -9.17 8.76 1.70
CA GLY A 154 -9.08 7.29 1.80
C GLY A 154 -7.85 6.80 2.59
N SER A 155 -7.24 7.68 3.39
CA SER A 155 -6.01 7.45 4.16
C SER A 155 -6.11 6.31 5.19
N GLY A 156 -7.32 5.98 5.65
CA GLY A 156 -7.57 4.82 6.52
C GLY A 156 -7.74 3.48 5.78
N GLY A 157 -7.80 3.50 4.44
CA GLY A 157 -7.95 2.31 3.61
C GLY A 157 -6.67 1.50 3.47
N LEU A 158 -6.74 0.35 2.80
CA LEU A 158 -5.60 -0.55 2.61
C LEU A 158 -4.41 0.15 1.92
N ILE A 159 -4.65 0.78 0.78
CA ILE A 159 -3.61 1.51 0.02
C ILE A 159 -3.26 2.82 0.73
N GLY A 160 -4.27 3.58 1.17
CA GLY A 160 -4.05 4.89 1.79
C GLY A 160 -3.24 4.83 3.08
N SER A 161 -3.41 3.78 3.89
CA SER A 161 -2.63 3.61 5.12
C SER A 161 -1.16 3.31 4.81
N ALA A 162 -0.89 2.41 3.85
CA ALA A 162 0.47 2.10 3.40
C ALA A 162 1.16 3.30 2.74
N LEU A 163 0.45 4.07 1.90
CA LEU A 163 0.97 5.27 1.25
C LEU A 163 1.26 6.38 2.25
N THR A 164 0.33 6.61 3.18
CA THR A 164 0.52 7.63 4.22
C THR A 164 1.77 7.35 5.04
N ALA A 165 1.96 6.08 5.45
CA ALA A 165 3.16 5.68 6.17
C ALA A 165 4.43 5.88 5.32
N LEU A 166 4.40 5.54 4.02
CA LEU A 166 5.54 5.76 3.13
C LEU A 166 5.87 7.26 3.02
N LEU A 167 4.87 8.10 2.72
CA LEU A 167 5.03 9.55 2.60
C LEU A 167 5.65 10.18 3.86
N THR A 168 5.14 9.83 5.05
CA THR A 168 5.65 10.38 6.31
C THR A 168 7.06 9.88 6.63
N THR A 169 7.35 8.60 6.40
CA THR A 169 8.71 8.07 6.58
C THR A 169 9.71 8.63 5.56
N SER A 170 9.25 9.04 4.38
CA SER A 170 10.04 9.78 3.39
C SER A 170 10.25 11.26 3.75
N GLY A 171 9.67 11.75 4.84
CA GLY A 171 9.85 13.12 5.34
C GLY A 171 8.81 14.11 4.82
N HIS A 172 7.79 13.66 4.10
CA HIS A 172 6.67 14.51 3.67
C HIS A 172 5.64 14.66 4.79
N ARG A 173 4.89 15.77 4.76
CA ARG A 173 3.76 15.98 5.67
C ARG A 173 2.50 15.42 5.02
N VAL A 174 1.71 14.65 5.78
CA VAL A 174 0.40 14.16 5.30
C VAL A 174 -0.73 14.87 6.01
N VAL A 175 -1.70 15.36 5.24
CA VAL A 175 -3.00 15.87 5.72
C VAL A 175 -4.08 14.86 5.32
N ARG A 176 -4.71 14.23 6.30
CA ARG A 176 -5.74 13.20 6.06
C ARG A 176 -7.09 13.86 5.87
N LEU A 177 -7.68 13.67 4.69
CA LEU A 177 -9.03 14.12 4.41
C LEU A 177 -10.01 13.02 4.81
N VAL A 178 -10.74 13.24 5.90
CA VAL A 178 -11.62 12.23 6.53
C VAL A 178 -13.09 12.61 6.41
N ARG A 179 -13.96 11.62 6.13
CA ARG A 179 -15.41 11.85 6.00
C ARG A 179 -16.12 12.14 7.33
N GLY A 180 -15.54 11.68 8.44
CA GLY A 180 -16.06 11.92 9.78
C GLY A 180 -15.51 13.21 10.38
N ARG A 181 -15.75 13.40 11.68
CA ARG A 181 -15.12 14.49 12.45
C ARG A 181 -13.59 14.32 12.41
N ALA A 182 -12.86 15.41 12.19
CA ALA A 182 -11.41 15.42 12.38
C ALA A 182 -11.11 15.31 13.87
N GLU A 183 -10.36 14.28 14.26
CA GLU A 183 -10.00 14.00 15.65
C GLU A 183 -8.51 14.28 15.91
N ARG A 184 -7.71 14.41 14.85
CA ARG A 184 -6.26 14.61 14.93
C ARG A 184 -5.82 15.92 14.27
N PRO A 185 -4.68 16.51 14.70
CA PRO A 185 -4.16 17.74 14.10
C PRO A 185 -3.79 17.63 12.61
N ASP A 186 -3.54 16.41 12.15
CA ASP A 186 -3.22 16.08 10.76
C ASP A 186 -4.45 15.60 9.97
N GLU A 187 -5.66 15.80 10.49
CA GLU A 187 -6.93 15.50 9.83
C GLU A 187 -7.70 16.78 9.47
N ARG A 188 -8.38 16.75 8.33
CA ARG A 188 -9.38 17.75 7.93
C ARG A 188 -10.67 17.03 7.55
N HIS A 189 -11.79 17.57 8.03
CA HIS A 189 -13.11 17.04 7.64
C HIS A 189 -13.34 17.32 6.16
N TRP A 190 -13.68 16.28 5.41
CA TRP A 190 -13.96 16.32 4.00
C TRP A 190 -15.41 15.91 3.74
N ASP A 191 -16.23 16.92 3.45
CA ASP A 191 -17.56 16.75 2.87
C ASP A 191 -17.40 16.35 1.40
N LEU A 192 -18.05 15.24 1.02
CA LEU A 192 -17.92 14.65 -0.31
C LEU A 192 -18.53 15.52 -1.42
N ASP A 193 -19.61 16.23 -1.12
CA ASP A 193 -20.37 16.99 -2.09
C ASP A 193 -19.96 18.47 -2.10
N ARG A 194 -19.59 18.99 -0.92
CA ARG A 194 -19.23 20.39 -0.71
C ARG A 194 -17.96 20.54 0.13
N PRO A 195 -16.78 20.17 -0.42
CA PRO A 195 -15.50 20.42 0.23
C PRO A 195 -15.39 21.89 0.71
N ALA A 196 -14.88 22.08 1.93
CA ALA A 196 -14.64 23.42 2.45
C ALA A 196 -13.64 24.19 1.58
N LYS A 197 -13.80 25.50 1.45
CA LYS A 197 -12.93 26.33 0.59
C LYS A 197 -11.47 26.34 1.03
N ASP A 198 -11.23 26.19 2.33
CA ASP A 198 -9.91 26.13 2.95
C ASP A 198 -9.36 24.70 3.07
N LEU A 199 -10.09 23.69 2.59
CA LEU A 199 -9.75 22.27 2.77
C LEU A 199 -8.33 21.94 2.29
N LEU A 200 -7.85 22.61 1.25
CA LEU A 200 -6.57 22.37 0.61
C LEU A 200 -5.56 23.51 0.80
N GLN A 201 -5.82 24.47 1.70
CA GLN A 201 -4.83 25.51 2.01
C GLN A 201 -3.54 24.89 2.59
N GLY A 202 -2.39 25.36 2.08
CA GLY A 202 -1.06 24.88 2.46
C GLY A 202 -0.75 23.44 2.04
N VAL A 203 -1.45 22.93 1.02
CA VAL A 203 -1.22 21.59 0.45
C VAL A 203 -0.55 21.74 -0.92
N ASP A 204 0.54 21.01 -1.14
CA ASP A 204 1.29 21.02 -2.40
C ASP A 204 0.76 19.96 -3.40
N ALA A 205 0.19 18.88 -2.88
CA ALA A 205 -0.28 17.74 -3.68
C ALA A 205 -1.54 17.11 -3.09
N VAL A 206 -2.46 16.67 -3.95
CA VAL A 206 -3.62 15.86 -3.56
C VAL A 206 -3.46 14.44 -4.06
N VAL A 207 -3.74 13.46 -3.19
CA VAL A 207 -3.88 12.05 -3.55
C VAL A 207 -5.29 11.57 -3.19
N HIS A 208 -6.09 11.32 -4.20
CA HIS A 208 -7.48 10.90 -4.07
C HIS A 208 -7.63 9.38 -4.19
N LEU A 209 -7.73 8.67 -3.05
CA LEU A 209 -7.90 7.21 -2.98
C LEU A 209 -9.28 6.78 -2.49
N ALA A 210 -10.12 7.72 -2.06
CA ALA A 210 -11.43 7.39 -1.52
C ALA A 210 -12.37 6.84 -2.61
N GLY A 211 -13.09 5.79 -2.25
CA GLY A 211 -14.13 5.20 -3.09
C GLY A 211 -14.73 3.98 -2.40
N GLU A 212 -15.97 3.64 -2.74
CA GLU A 212 -16.60 2.42 -2.26
C GLU A 212 -15.83 1.20 -2.82
N PRO A 213 -15.49 0.19 -2.00
CA PRO A 213 -14.85 -1.02 -2.51
C PRO A 213 -15.64 -1.64 -3.67
N LEU A 214 -14.95 -2.10 -4.71
CA LEU A 214 -15.56 -2.89 -5.79
C LEU A 214 -15.98 -4.30 -5.32
N PHE A 215 -15.69 -4.64 -4.06
CA PHE A 215 -16.09 -5.91 -3.48
C PHE A 215 -17.55 -5.82 -3.00
N GLY A 216 -18.43 -6.55 -3.66
CA GLY A 216 -19.85 -6.58 -3.37
C GLY A 216 -20.62 -7.25 -4.50
N ARG A 217 -21.90 -7.56 -4.26
CA ARG A 217 -22.76 -8.14 -5.30
C ARG A 217 -23.16 -7.04 -6.28
N PHE A 218 -22.78 -7.17 -7.55
CA PHE A 218 -23.08 -6.18 -8.62
C PHE A 218 -24.58 -6.20 -8.99
N ASN A 219 -25.42 -5.69 -8.10
CA ASN A 219 -26.81 -5.32 -8.38
C ASN A 219 -26.88 -3.82 -8.73
N ALA A 220 -28.05 -3.35 -9.17
CA ALA A 220 -28.24 -1.95 -9.58
C ALA A 220 -27.85 -0.95 -8.46
N ALA A 221 -28.21 -1.23 -7.21
CA ALA A 221 -27.90 -0.37 -6.07
C ALA A 221 -26.38 -0.28 -5.80
N HIS A 222 -25.66 -1.41 -5.83
CA HIS A 222 -24.21 -1.42 -5.66
C HIS A 222 -23.50 -0.73 -6.82
N LYS A 223 -23.97 -0.91 -8.05
CA LYS A 223 -23.43 -0.22 -9.23
C LYS A 223 -23.60 1.30 -9.14
N ALA A 224 -24.77 1.77 -8.71
CA ALA A 224 -25.00 3.19 -8.42
C ALA A 224 -24.04 3.68 -7.33
N ALA A 225 -23.95 3.00 -6.19
CA ALA A 225 -23.04 3.36 -5.09
C ALA A 225 -21.56 3.41 -5.53
N VAL A 226 -21.13 2.45 -6.37
CA VAL A 226 -19.77 2.42 -6.93
C VAL A 226 -19.49 3.67 -7.78
N ARG A 227 -20.46 4.10 -8.61
CA ARG A 227 -20.33 5.31 -9.44
C ARG A 227 -20.40 6.58 -8.61
N ASP A 228 -21.40 6.69 -7.75
CA ASP A 228 -21.71 7.89 -6.95
C ASP A 228 -20.61 8.19 -5.94
N SER A 229 -19.96 7.16 -5.38
CA SER A 229 -18.83 7.32 -4.48
C SER A 229 -17.53 7.78 -5.15
N ARG A 230 -17.48 7.83 -6.50
CA ARG A 230 -16.28 8.18 -7.27
C ARG A 230 -16.45 9.49 -8.02
N VAL A 231 -17.42 9.57 -8.92
CA VAL A 231 -17.48 10.65 -9.93
C VAL A 231 -17.77 12.01 -9.30
N GLY A 232 -18.84 12.10 -8.51
CA GLY A 232 -19.24 13.35 -7.83
C GLY A 232 -18.16 13.87 -6.87
N PRO A 233 -17.72 13.05 -5.90
CA PRO A 233 -16.70 13.45 -4.94
C PRO A 233 -15.35 13.80 -5.58
N THR A 234 -14.92 13.07 -6.61
CA THR A 234 -13.70 13.41 -7.37
C THR A 234 -13.83 14.78 -8.01
N ARG A 235 -14.96 15.05 -8.68
CA ARG A 235 -15.19 16.34 -9.35
C ARG A 235 -15.24 17.50 -8.36
N ALA A 236 -15.89 17.31 -7.21
CA ALA A 236 -15.97 18.32 -6.17
C ALA A 236 -14.58 18.63 -5.58
N LEU A 237 -13.78 17.60 -5.30
CA LEU A 237 -12.42 17.77 -4.79
C LEU A 237 -11.47 18.38 -5.84
N ALA A 238 -11.61 18.01 -7.12
CA ALA A 238 -10.83 18.60 -8.21
C ALA A 238 -11.14 20.10 -8.40
N ARG A 239 -12.41 20.50 -8.27
CA ARG A 239 -12.81 21.93 -8.24
C ARG A 239 -12.22 22.66 -7.03
N CYS A 240 -12.30 22.05 -5.85
CA CYS A 240 -11.68 22.62 -4.65
C CYS A 240 -10.16 22.82 -4.85
N ALA A 241 -9.47 21.86 -5.46
CA ALA A 241 -8.05 21.98 -5.78
C ALA A 241 -7.77 23.13 -6.77
N ALA A 242 -8.58 23.25 -7.83
CA ALA A 242 -8.48 24.33 -8.82
C ALA A 242 -8.73 25.72 -8.21
N ASP A 243 -9.70 25.82 -7.30
CA ASP A 243 -10.14 27.10 -6.71
C ASP A 243 -9.29 27.55 -5.51
N THR A 244 -8.38 26.70 -5.01
CA THR A 244 -7.55 27.01 -3.83
C THR A 244 -6.38 27.92 -4.24
N PRO A 245 -6.31 29.17 -3.73
CA PRO A 245 -5.17 30.06 -3.99
C PRO A 245 -3.88 29.48 -3.40
N ASP A 246 -2.78 29.56 -4.15
CA ASP A 246 -1.50 28.91 -3.80
C ASP A 246 -1.68 27.44 -3.38
N GLY A 247 -2.64 26.78 -4.05
CA GLY A 247 -3.06 25.41 -3.78
C GLY A 247 -2.14 24.34 -4.37
N PRO A 248 -2.63 23.09 -4.42
CA PRO A 248 -1.83 21.97 -4.89
C PRO A 248 -1.42 22.13 -6.35
N ARG A 249 -0.20 21.71 -6.68
CA ARG A 249 0.32 21.69 -8.06
C ARG A 249 -0.03 20.41 -8.81
N VAL A 250 -0.34 19.35 -8.07
CA VAL A 250 -0.64 18.02 -8.60
C VAL A 250 -1.89 17.42 -7.97
N PHE A 251 -2.72 16.82 -8.81
CA PHE A 251 -3.88 16.03 -8.43
C PHE A 251 -3.70 14.58 -8.90
N VAL A 252 -3.32 13.71 -7.98
CA VAL A 252 -3.19 12.27 -8.23
C VAL A 252 -4.50 11.60 -7.87
N SER A 253 -5.21 11.05 -8.85
CA SER A 253 -6.43 10.28 -8.62
C SER A 253 -6.13 8.80 -8.75
N ALA A 254 -6.66 8.00 -7.82
CA ALA A 254 -6.81 6.58 -8.07
C ALA A 254 -7.66 6.37 -9.33
N SER A 255 -7.38 5.27 -10.03
CA SER A 255 -8.14 4.73 -11.14
C SER A 255 -8.00 3.19 -11.11
N GLY A 256 -8.45 2.49 -12.13
CA GLY A 256 -8.31 1.03 -12.23
C GLY A 256 -8.09 0.56 -13.65
N ILE A 257 -7.41 -0.58 -13.80
CA ILE A 257 -7.29 -1.26 -15.10
C ILE A 257 -8.65 -1.73 -15.65
N GLY A 258 -9.71 -1.65 -14.85
CA GLY A 258 -11.10 -1.79 -15.32
C GLY A 258 -11.46 -0.85 -16.47
N TYR A 259 -10.71 0.26 -16.67
CA TYR A 259 -10.80 1.12 -17.86
C TYR A 259 -10.79 0.33 -19.17
N TYR A 260 -9.97 -0.73 -19.23
CA TYR A 260 -9.78 -1.52 -20.45
C TYR A 260 -10.88 -2.55 -20.71
N GLY A 261 -11.87 -2.67 -19.81
CA GLY A 261 -12.94 -3.67 -19.88
C GLY A 261 -12.46 -5.10 -19.56
N PRO A 262 -13.38 -6.00 -19.19
CA PRO A 262 -13.00 -7.27 -18.56
C PRO A 262 -12.50 -8.35 -19.52
N ARG A 263 -12.58 -8.16 -20.83
CA ARG A 263 -12.26 -9.20 -21.83
C ARG A 263 -11.44 -8.62 -22.97
N ARG A 264 -10.12 -8.70 -22.85
CA ARG A 264 -9.17 -8.24 -23.87
C ARG A 264 -8.25 -9.35 -24.40
N GLY A 265 -8.27 -10.52 -23.76
CA GLY A 265 -7.50 -11.67 -24.23
C GLY A 265 -6.00 -11.39 -24.23
N ASP A 266 -5.33 -11.74 -25.33
CA ASP A 266 -3.87 -11.64 -25.45
C ASP A 266 -3.36 -10.26 -25.89
N GLU A 267 -4.26 -9.32 -26.16
CA GLU A 267 -3.95 -7.94 -26.47
C GLU A 267 -3.13 -7.31 -25.33
N VAL A 268 -1.98 -6.72 -25.67
CA VAL A 268 -1.17 -5.98 -24.71
C VAL A 268 -1.76 -4.59 -24.54
N LEU A 269 -2.20 -4.28 -23.32
CA LEU A 269 -2.86 -3.01 -22.99
C LEU A 269 -1.86 -2.04 -22.37
N THR A 270 -1.71 -0.87 -22.97
CA THR A 270 -0.87 0.23 -22.48
C THR A 270 -1.75 1.43 -22.11
N GLU A 271 -1.14 2.49 -21.58
CA GLU A 271 -1.83 3.73 -21.22
C GLU A 271 -2.54 4.40 -22.41
N ASP A 272 -2.07 4.16 -23.64
CA ASP A 272 -2.62 4.69 -24.88
C ASP A 272 -3.67 3.76 -25.52
N SER A 273 -3.89 2.56 -24.98
CA SER A 273 -4.94 1.67 -25.44
C SER A 273 -6.33 2.25 -25.18
N PRO A 274 -7.30 2.03 -26.09
CA PRO A 274 -8.64 2.56 -25.94
C PRO A 274 -9.37 1.95 -24.73
N ARG A 275 -10.33 2.72 -24.22
CA ARG A 275 -11.29 2.25 -23.22
C ARG A 275 -11.98 0.99 -23.73
N GLY A 276 -12.16 0.01 -22.86
CA GLY A 276 -12.96 -1.17 -23.18
C GLY A 276 -14.46 -0.93 -23.02
N GLU A 277 -15.19 -2.04 -23.10
CA GLU A 277 -16.62 -2.09 -22.86
C GLU A 277 -16.93 -2.61 -21.45
N GLY A 278 -18.18 -2.44 -21.02
CA GLY A 278 -18.69 -2.94 -19.75
C GLY A 278 -18.80 -1.86 -18.68
N PHE A 279 -19.52 -2.20 -17.61
CA PHE A 279 -19.87 -1.26 -16.55
C PHE A 279 -18.63 -0.62 -15.90
N LEU A 280 -17.60 -1.42 -15.58
CA LEU A 280 -16.40 -0.88 -14.96
C LEU A 280 -15.62 0.03 -15.90
N ALA A 281 -15.59 -0.26 -17.20
CA ALA A 281 -14.90 0.59 -18.16
C ALA A 281 -15.56 1.98 -18.25
N GLU A 282 -16.89 2.04 -18.22
CA GLU A 282 -17.65 3.29 -18.16
C GLU A 282 -17.41 4.05 -16.86
N VAL A 283 -17.53 3.39 -15.71
CA VAL A 283 -17.31 4.02 -14.40
C VAL A 283 -15.90 4.59 -14.29
N VAL A 284 -14.88 3.84 -14.73
CA VAL A 284 -13.50 4.31 -14.65
C VAL A 284 -13.26 5.49 -15.59
N ALA A 285 -13.83 5.49 -16.79
CA ALA A 285 -13.71 6.64 -17.69
C ALA A 285 -14.39 7.90 -17.14
N ASP A 286 -15.62 7.77 -16.60
CA ASP A 286 -16.32 8.86 -15.93
C ASP A 286 -15.52 9.39 -14.72
N TRP A 287 -14.89 8.48 -13.97
CA TRP A 287 -14.07 8.81 -12.81
C TRP A 287 -12.80 9.56 -13.21
N GLU A 288 -12.07 9.11 -14.23
CA GLU A 288 -10.89 9.81 -14.76
C GLU A 288 -11.27 11.20 -15.28
N ALA A 289 -12.37 11.31 -16.04
CA ALA A 289 -12.89 12.56 -16.55
C ALA A 289 -13.33 13.55 -15.45
N ALA A 290 -13.69 13.05 -14.26
CA ALA A 290 -14.04 13.90 -13.12
C ALA A 290 -12.86 14.74 -12.60
N THR A 291 -11.62 14.42 -12.99
CA THR A 291 -10.42 15.22 -12.65
C THR A 291 -10.26 16.47 -13.52
N ALA A 292 -11.07 16.63 -14.58
CA ALA A 292 -10.96 17.74 -15.54
C ALA A 292 -10.86 19.14 -14.93
N PRO A 293 -11.62 19.53 -13.87
CA PRO A 293 -11.50 20.87 -13.29
C PRO A 293 -10.09 21.21 -12.81
N ALA A 294 -9.36 20.23 -12.24
CA ALA A 294 -7.98 20.43 -11.81
C ALA A 294 -7.04 20.59 -13.03
N ALA A 295 -7.22 19.76 -14.06
CA ALA A 295 -6.42 19.83 -15.29
C ALA A 295 -6.64 21.15 -16.06
N GLU A 296 -7.88 21.61 -16.15
CA GLU A 296 -8.27 22.88 -16.80
C GLU A 296 -7.68 24.10 -16.07
N ALA A 297 -7.51 24.01 -14.75
CA ALA A 297 -6.82 25.01 -13.93
C ALA A 297 -5.28 24.91 -13.99
N GLY A 298 -4.74 24.01 -14.81
CA GLY A 298 -3.30 23.85 -15.02
C GLY A 298 -2.59 22.95 -14.02
N LEU A 299 -3.33 22.25 -13.13
CA LEU A 299 -2.71 21.28 -12.22
C LEU A 299 -2.29 20.03 -13.01
N ARG A 300 -1.12 19.50 -12.67
CA ARG A 300 -0.69 18.20 -13.19
C ARG A 300 -1.63 17.12 -12.65
N CYS A 301 -2.33 16.44 -13.54
CA CYS A 301 -3.23 15.36 -13.16
C CYS A 301 -2.62 13.99 -13.51
N VAL A 302 -2.68 13.04 -12.56
CA VAL A 302 -2.22 11.66 -12.76
C VAL A 302 -3.33 10.70 -12.40
N GLN A 303 -3.77 9.86 -13.33
CA GLN A 303 -4.77 8.82 -13.09
C GLN A 303 -4.09 7.45 -12.96
N VAL A 304 -4.02 6.93 -11.73
CA VAL A 304 -3.28 5.71 -11.42
C VAL A 304 -4.16 4.48 -11.61
N ARG A 305 -4.14 3.91 -12.82
CA ARG A 305 -4.89 2.70 -13.23
C ARG A 305 -4.30 1.48 -12.53
N THR A 306 -4.81 1.21 -11.33
CA THR A 306 -4.26 0.19 -10.44
C THR A 306 -4.69 -1.21 -10.88
N GLY A 307 -3.75 -2.16 -10.92
CA GLY A 307 -4.02 -3.58 -11.08
C GLY A 307 -4.53 -4.25 -9.80
N ILE A 308 -4.46 -5.58 -9.76
CA ILE A 308 -4.81 -6.34 -8.55
C ILE A 308 -3.70 -6.17 -7.51
N ALA A 309 -3.88 -5.21 -6.61
CA ALA A 309 -2.96 -4.92 -5.52
C ALA A 309 -2.85 -6.12 -4.54
N GLN A 310 -1.63 -6.55 -4.29
CA GLN A 310 -1.32 -7.72 -3.47
C GLN A 310 -1.08 -7.31 -2.01
N SER A 311 -1.94 -7.78 -1.10
CA SER A 311 -1.72 -7.61 0.33
C SER A 311 -2.35 -8.74 1.14
N PRO A 312 -1.63 -9.36 2.09
CA PRO A 312 -2.22 -10.33 3.02
C PRO A 312 -3.26 -9.75 3.99
N ARG A 313 -3.35 -8.41 4.11
CA ARG A 313 -4.28 -7.70 5.02
C ARG A 313 -5.66 -7.47 4.43
N GLY A 314 -5.85 -7.67 3.13
CA GLY A 314 -7.12 -7.37 2.46
C GLY A 314 -7.07 -7.52 0.95
N GLY A 315 -8.10 -7.01 0.27
CA GLY A 315 -8.24 -7.15 -1.19
C GLY A 315 -8.35 -8.60 -1.65
N ALA A 316 -8.03 -8.85 -2.92
CA ALA A 316 -8.17 -10.17 -3.54
C ALA A 316 -7.29 -11.23 -2.86
N LEU A 317 -6.06 -10.88 -2.46
CA LEU A 317 -5.15 -11.81 -1.77
C LEU A 317 -5.64 -12.13 -0.35
N GLY A 318 -6.16 -11.15 0.39
CA GLY A 318 -6.77 -11.39 1.71
C GLY A 318 -7.92 -12.39 1.68
N VAL A 319 -8.75 -12.38 0.62
CA VAL A 319 -9.84 -13.35 0.42
C VAL A 319 -9.32 -14.73 0.01
N GLN A 320 -8.31 -14.80 -0.86
CA GLN A 320 -7.77 -16.07 -1.34
C GLN A 320 -6.88 -16.77 -0.29
N ARG A 321 -6.18 -16.01 0.55
CA ARG A 321 -5.17 -16.52 1.48
C ARG A 321 -5.67 -17.65 2.38
N PRO A 322 -6.85 -17.59 3.03
CA PRO A 322 -7.35 -18.69 3.87
C PRO A 322 -7.51 -20.01 3.09
N LEU A 323 -8.08 -19.95 1.89
CA LEU A 323 -8.30 -21.13 1.04
C LEU A 323 -6.99 -21.79 0.63
N PHE A 324 -6.03 -20.97 0.18
CA PHE A 324 -4.69 -21.47 -0.18
C PHE A 324 -3.94 -21.99 1.06
N SER A 325 -4.06 -21.34 2.21
CA SER A 325 -3.41 -21.78 3.46
C SER A 325 -3.94 -23.14 3.94
N ALA A 326 -5.22 -23.42 3.68
CA ALA A 326 -5.87 -24.70 3.95
C ALA A 326 -5.59 -25.78 2.88
N GLY A 327 -4.86 -25.46 1.80
CA GLY A 327 -4.55 -26.41 0.73
C GLY A 327 -5.70 -26.71 -0.25
N VAL A 328 -6.77 -25.92 -0.20
CA VAL A 328 -7.94 -26.03 -1.11
C VAL A 328 -7.97 -24.90 -2.14
N GLY A 329 -6.85 -24.20 -2.32
CA GLY A 329 -6.70 -23.17 -3.33
C GLY A 329 -6.43 -23.73 -4.72
N GLY A 330 -6.60 -22.89 -5.73
CA GLY A 330 -6.27 -23.19 -7.11
C GLY A 330 -6.72 -22.09 -8.07
N PRO A 331 -6.60 -22.33 -9.39
CA PRO A 331 -6.97 -21.34 -10.40
C PRO A 331 -8.47 -21.02 -10.35
N ILE A 332 -8.82 -19.76 -10.61
CA ILE A 332 -10.22 -19.33 -10.78
C ILE A 332 -10.65 -19.64 -12.22
N GLY A 333 -11.75 -20.37 -12.40
CA GLY A 333 -12.24 -20.77 -13.72
C GLY A 333 -11.27 -21.73 -14.42
N ASP A 334 -11.00 -21.49 -15.70
CA ASP A 334 -10.01 -22.28 -16.45
C ASP A 334 -8.56 -21.83 -16.20
N GLY A 335 -8.37 -20.72 -15.49
CA GLY A 335 -7.08 -20.12 -15.15
C GLY A 335 -6.30 -19.53 -16.33
N ARG A 336 -6.92 -19.37 -17.51
CA ARG A 336 -6.27 -18.83 -18.71
C ARG A 336 -6.32 -17.31 -18.78
N GLN A 337 -7.11 -16.65 -17.95
CA GLN A 337 -7.17 -15.20 -17.88
C GLN A 337 -5.82 -14.60 -17.46
N TRP A 338 -5.44 -13.48 -18.07
CA TRP A 338 -4.34 -12.64 -17.64
C TRP A 338 -4.69 -11.91 -16.35
N THR A 339 -3.82 -12.06 -15.37
CA THR A 339 -3.87 -11.41 -14.07
C THR A 339 -2.80 -10.32 -14.05
N SER A 340 -3.24 -9.08 -14.18
CA SER A 340 -2.40 -7.89 -14.02
C SER A 340 -2.42 -7.44 -12.56
N TRP A 341 -1.31 -7.67 -11.86
CA TRP A 341 -1.17 -7.51 -10.41
C TRP A 341 -0.10 -6.45 -10.10
N ILE A 342 -0.05 -5.96 -8.86
CA ILE A 342 1.04 -5.09 -8.36
C ILE A 342 1.29 -5.40 -6.87
N GLY A 343 2.55 -5.42 -6.44
CA GLY A 343 2.90 -5.43 -5.02
C GLY A 343 2.41 -4.16 -4.31
N MET A 344 2.06 -4.24 -3.03
CA MET A 344 1.62 -3.06 -2.27
C MET A 344 2.71 -1.98 -2.21
N ASP A 345 3.97 -2.38 -2.03
CA ASP A 345 5.09 -1.44 -1.95
C ASP A 345 5.36 -0.73 -3.27
N ASP A 346 5.36 -1.48 -4.38
CA ASP A 346 5.45 -0.93 -5.74
C ASP A 346 4.31 0.05 -6.03
N LEU A 347 3.07 -0.29 -5.61
CA LEU A 347 1.93 0.61 -5.77
C LEU A 347 2.15 1.93 -5.02
N THR A 348 2.62 1.87 -3.78
CA THR A 348 2.90 3.09 -3.00
C THR A 348 4.08 3.88 -3.56
N ASP A 349 5.11 3.23 -4.11
CA ASP A 349 6.22 3.89 -4.80
C ASP A 349 5.73 4.63 -6.07
N ILE A 350 4.76 4.07 -6.79
CA ILE A 350 4.14 4.73 -7.95
C ILE A 350 3.35 5.98 -7.52
N TYR A 351 2.59 5.91 -6.42
CA TYR A 351 1.92 7.11 -5.88
C TYR A 351 2.91 8.16 -5.39
N LEU A 352 3.98 7.76 -4.70
CA LEU A 352 5.06 8.66 -4.30
C LEU A 352 5.68 9.35 -5.52
N ARG A 353 5.97 8.58 -6.57
CA ARG A 353 6.45 9.12 -7.85
C ARG A 353 5.43 10.06 -8.48
N ALA A 354 4.16 9.69 -8.54
CA ALA A 354 3.11 10.54 -9.11
C ALA A 354 2.99 11.89 -8.38
N VAL A 355 3.23 11.91 -7.06
CA VAL A 355 3.27 13.16 -6.29
C VAL A 355 4.48 14.02 -6.69
N LEU A 356 5.68 13.42 -6.78
CA LEU A 356 6.93 14.20 -6.87
C LEU A 356 7.42 14.44 -8.31
N ASP A 357 7.27 13.48 -9.21
CA ASP A 357 7.83 13.51 -10.56
C ASP A 357 6.98 14.38 -11.49
N GLU A 358 7.50 15.57 -11.81
CA GLU A 358 6.86 16.53 -12.71
C GLU A 358 6.69 15.98 -14.14
N GLY A 359 7.52 15.01 -14.55
CA GLY A 359 7.43 14.37 -15.86
C GLY A 359 6.28 13.36 -15.98
N LEU A 360 5.68 12.93 -14.86
CA LEU A 360 4.62 11.94 -14.86
C LEU A 360 3.24 12.60 -14.84
N SER A 361 2.48 12.45 -15.93
CA SER A 361 1.12 13.00 -16.10
C SER A 361 0.20 12.10 -16.92
N GLY A 362 -1.10 12.33 -16.78
CA GLY A 362 -2.16 11.57 -17.45
C GLY A 362 -2.35 10.16 -16.86
N PRO A 363 -2.90 9.22 -17.64
CA PRO A 363 -3.10 7.85 -17.19
C PRO A 363 -1.75 7.14 -16.98
N VAL A 364 -1.64 6.37 -15.91
CA VAL A 364 -0.47 5.56 -15.57
C VAL A 364 -0.93 4.18 -15.11
N ASN A 365 -0.46 3.13 -15.77
CA ASN A 365 -0.78 1.76 -15.37
C ASN A 365 0.07 1.35 -14.18
N ALA A 366 -0.54 1.27 -13.00
CA ALA A 366 0.11 0.74 -11.81
C ALA A 366 -0.06 -0.78 -11.73
N VAL A 367 0.70 -1.47 -12.58
CA VAL A 367 0.83 -2.93 -12.65
C VAL A 367 2.30 -3.33 -12.66
N ALA A 368 2.62 -4.52 -12.16
CA ALA A 368 3.95 -5.09 -12.30
C ALA A 368 4.26 -5.35 -13.79
N PRO A 369 5.53 -5.25 -14.23
CA PRO A 369 5.90 -5.36 -15.64
C PRO A 369 5.61 -6.76 -16.23
N HIS A 370 5.43 -7.78 -15.40
CA HIS A 370 5.20 -9.16 -15.80
C HIS A 370 3.83 -9.68 -15.29
N PRO A 371 2.72 -9.38 -15.98
CA PRO A 371 1.44 -10.03 -15.71
C PRO A 371 1.56 -11.53 -15.96
N VAL A 372 0.76 -12.32 -15.24
CA VAL A 372 0.79 -13.78 -15.30
C VAL A 372 -0.58 -14.34 -15.64
N ARG A 373 -0.66 -15.61 -16.06
CA ARG A 373 -1.93 -16.31 -16.18
C ARG A 373 -2.48 -16.70 -14.81
N GLY A 374 -3.80 -16.85 -14.69
CA GLY A 374 -4.47 -17.29 -13.46
C GLY A 374 -3.91 -18.62 -12.91
N ARG A 375 -3.59 -19.58 -13.78
CA ARG A 375 -2.90 -20.83 -13.39
C ARG A 375 -1.53 -20.58 -12.76
N THR A 376 -0.72 -19.75 -13.41
CA THR A 376 0.60 -19.37 -12.90
C THR A 376 0.47 -18.66 -11.55
N TYR A 377 -0.49 -17.74 -11.42
CA TYR A 377 -0.77 -17.06 -10.15
C TYR A 377 -1.07 -18.06 -9.03
N ALA A 378 -1.99 -18.99 -9.26
CA ALA A 378 -2.35 -20.01 -8.26
C ALA A 378 -1.15 -20.89 -7.87
N LEU A 379 -0.37 -21.36 -8.86
CA LEU A 379 0.82 -22.18 -8.60
C LEU A 379 1.89 -21.42 -7.78
N VAL A 380 2.15 -20.16 -8.11
CA VAL A 380 3.11 -19.33 -7.37
C VAL A 380 2.61 -19.10 -5.94
N LEU A 381 1.33 -18.75 -5.74
CA LEU A 381 0.76 -18.54 -4.40
C LEU A 381 0.80 -19.83 -3.56
N GLY A 382 0.44 -20.98 -4.14
CA GLY A 382 0.56 -22.28 -3.47
C GLY A 382 2.00 -22.62 -3.08
N SER A 383 2.94 -22.43 -4.01
CA SER A 383 4.37 -22.65 -3.77
C SER A 383 4.90 -21.76 -2.64
N VAL A 384 4.61 -20.45 -2.71
CA VAL A 384 4.99 -19.50 -1.66
C VAL A 384 4.40 -19.93 -0.34
N LEU A 385 3.13 -20.34 -0.26
CA LEU A 385 2.50 -20.80 0.98
C LEU A 385 2.90 -22.23 1.41
N ARG A 386 3.64 -22.98 0.58
CA ARG A 386 3.97 -24.40 0.78
C ARG A 386 2.70 -25.26 0.94
N ARG A 387 1.75 -25.05 0.03
CA ARG A 387 0.46 -25.73 -0.03
C ARG A 387 0.14 -26.13 -1.47
N PRO A 388 -0.57 -27.24 -1.70
CA PRO A 388 -1.08 -27.57 -3.02
C PRO A 388 -2.02 -26.47 -3.51
N ALA A 389 -2.00 -26.20 -4.82
CA ALA A 389 -2.81 -25.16 -5.47
C ALA A 389 -3.45 -25.69 -6.76
N LEU A 390 -4.06 -26.87 -6.66
CA LEU A 390 -4.56 -27.62 -7.81
C LEU A 390 -6.09 -27.72 -7.86
N VAL A 391 -6.80 -27.27 -6.82
CA VAL A 391 -8.26 -27.37 -6.75
C VAL A 391 -8.86 -26.20 -7.53
N PRO A 392 -9.36 -26.39 -8.77
CA PRO A 392 -9.87 -25.29 -9.56
C PRO A 392 -11.14 -24.76 -8.88
N VAL A 393 -11.20 -23.45 -8.67
CA VAL A 393 -12.43 -22.80 -8.19
C VAL A 393 -13.36 -22.67 -9.39
N PRO A 394 -14.56 -23.30 -9.36
CA PRO A 394 -15.49 -23.18 -10.47
C PRO A 394 -15.82 -21.71 -10.77
N ALA A 395 -16.07 -21.38 -12.04
CA ALA A 395 -16.30 -19.99 -12.48
C ALA A 395 -17.52 -19.32 -11.79
N TRP A 396 -18.46 -20.11 -11.26
CA TRP A 396 -19.59 -19.61 -10.47
C TRP A 396 -19.23 -19.28 -9.02
N GLY A 397 -18.09 -19.76 -8.50
CA GLY A 397 -17.64 -19.56 -7.12
C GLY A 397 -17.52 -18.07 -6.75
N PRO A 398 -16.77 -17.25 -7.52
CA PRO A 398 -16.75 -15.80 -7.32
C PRO A 398 -18.14 -15.17 -7.48
N GLY A 399 -19.00 -15.75 -8.32
CA GLY A 399 -20.37 -15.30 -8.53
C GLY A 399 -21.29 -15.41 -7.31
N LEU A 400 -20.96 -16.29 -6.35
CA LEU A 400 -21.68 -16.34 -5.07
C LEU A 400 -21.41 -15.10 -4.21
N LEU A 401 -20.17 -14.60 -4.23
CA LEU A 401 -19.74 -13.44 -3.44
C LEU A 401 -20.01 -12.11 -4.16
N LEU A 402 -19.72 -12.06 -5.45
CA LEU A 402 -19.69 -10.83 -6.26
C LEU A 402 -20.90 -10.67 -7.20
N GLY A 403 -21.75 -11.71 -7.30
CA GLY A 403 -22.74 -11.80 -8.37
C GLY A 403 -22.09 -12.15 -9.72
N ALA A 404 -22.90 -12.57 -10.69
CA ALA A 404 -22.40 -13.01 -12.00
C ALA A 404 -21.68 -11.91 -12.78
N GLU A 405 -22.15 -10.67 -12.70
CA GLU A 405 -21.52 -9.50 -13.33
C GLU A 405 -20.21 -9.11 -12.62
N GLY A 406 -20.21 -9.00 -11.29
CA GLY A 406 -18.99 -8.69 -10.53
C GLY A 406 -17.90 -9.75 -10.69
N ALA A 407 -18.28 -11.03 -10.79
CA ALA A 407 -17.33 -12.10 -11.11
C ALA A 407 -16.70 -11.92 -12.49
N LYS A 408 -17.48 -11.56 -13.52
CA LYS A 408 -16.98 -11.30 -14.88
C LYS A 408 -16.09 -10.06 -14.94
N GLU A 409 -16.52 -8.99 -14.29
CA GLU A 409 -15.85 -7.69 -14.30
C GLU A 409 -14.54 -7.67 -13.49
N THR A 410 -14.35 -8.63 -12.58
CA THR A 410 -13.18 -8.65 -11.68
C THR A 410 -12.46 -10.00 -11.65
N ALA A 411 -13.05 -11.01 -11.01
CA ALA A 411 -12.38 -12.30 -10.75
C ALA A 411 -12.06 -13.11 -12.01
N LEU A 412 -12.85 -12.94 -13.06
CA LEU A 412 -12.69 -13.56 -14.37
C LEU A 412 -12.21 -12.57 -15.44
N ALA A 413 -11.85 -11.34 -15.05
CA ALA A 413 -11.31 -10.36 -15.97
C ALA A 413 -10.00 -10.87 -16.59
N ASP A 414 -9.85 -10.65 -17.89
CA ASP A 414 -8.73 -11.09 -18.71
C ASP A 414 -8.08 -9.88 -19.37
N GLN A 415 -7.06 -9.35 -18.69
CA GLN A 415 -6.40 -8.09 -19.04
C GLN A 415 -4.89 -8.25 -18.94
N ARG A 416 -4.19 -8.12 -20.07
CA ARG A 416 -2.73 -8.17 -20.16
C ARG A 416 -2.14 -6.76 -20.21
N VAL A 417 -2.10 -6.11 -19.05
CA VAL A 417 -1.70 -4.70 -18.93
C VAL A 417 -0.19 -4.57 -18.76
N ARG A 418 0.39 -3.55 -19.40
CA ARG A 418 1.80 -3.15 -19.27
C ARG A 418 1.90 -1.73 -18.69
N PRO A 419 2.89 -1.48 -17.81
CA PRO A 419 3.16 -0.17 -17.25
C PRO A 419 4.12 0.63 -18.15
N GLU A 420 3.72 0.89 -19.40
CA GLU A 420 4.63 1.40 -20.44
C GLU A 420 5.20 2.78 -20.06
N ARG A 421 4.36 3.67 -19.51
CA ARG A 421 4.83 5.00 -19.07
C ARG A 421 5.80 4.92 -17.91
N LEU A 422 5.61 3.99 -16.97
CA LEU A 422 6.54 3.79 -15.86
C LEU A 422 7.87 3.20 -16.35
N ILE A 423 7.84 2.26 -17.30
CA ILE A 423 9.04 1.69 -17.93
C ILE A 423 9.81 2.78 -18.68
N ALA A 424 9.13 3.55 -19.53
CA ALA A 424 9.72 4.65 -20.29
C ALA A 424 10.34 5.71 -19.36
N ALA A 425 9.70 5.97 -18.22
CA ALA A 425 10.20 6.88 -17.21
C ALA A 425 11.28 6.26 -16.28
N GLY A 426 11.76 5.04 -16.55
CA GLY A 426 12.81 4.39 -15.76
C GLY A 426 12.40 4.03 -14.33
N HIS A 427 11.12 3.72 -14.10
CA HIS A 427 10.63 3.34 -12.77
C HIS A 427 11.29 2.05 -12.29
N HIS A 428 11.75 2.06 -11.04
CA HIS A 428 12.28 0.87 -10.39
C HIS A 428 11.15 0.13 -9.65
N PHE A 429 10.81 -1.06 -10.13
CA PHE A 429 9.92 -1.97 -9.43
C PHE A 429 10.72 -2.78 -8.41
N ARG A 430 10.32 -2.72 -7.13
CA ARG A 430 10.85 -3.54 -6.03
C ARG A 430 10.66 -5.03 -6.33
N HIS A 431 9.47 -5.40 -6.80
CA HIS A 431 9.11 -6.79 -7.08
C HIS A 431 8.54 -6.96 -8.49
N PRO A 432 9.38 -7.03 -9.54
CA PRO A 432 8.90 -7.17 -10.92
C PRO A 432 8.24 -8.52 -11.20
N ARG A 433 8.51 -9.55 -10.40
CA ARG A 433 7.93 -10.90 -10.54
C ARG A 433 7.04 -11.27 -9.36
N LEU A 434 5.99 -12.06 -9.65
CA LEU A 434 4.96 -12.41 -8.66
C LEU A 434 5.52 -13.24 -7.50
N ASP A 435 6.48 -14.13 -7.78
CA ASP A 435 7.12 -14.96 -6.76
C ASP A 435 7.87 -14.12 -5.73
N GLN A 436 8.54 -13.05 -6.17
CA GLN A 436 9.27 -12.13 -5.31
C GLN A 436 8.29 -11.34 -4.42
N ALA A 437 7.26 -10.74 -5.02
CA ALA A 437 6.26 -9.96 -4.29
C ALA A 437 5.54 -10.80 -3.23
N LEU A 438 5.06 -12.00 -3.60
CA LEU A 438 4.37 -12.87 -2.65
C LEU A 438 5.33 -13.42 -1.59
N ALA A 439 6.58 -13.75 -1.93
CA ALA A 439 7.57 -14.18 -0.94
C ALA A 439 7.82 -13.10 0.11
N HIS A 440 7.98 -11.83 -0.31
CA HIS A 440 8.11 -10.68 0.60
C HIS A 440 6.88 -10.53 1.51
N LEU A 441 5.69 -10.49 0.91
CA LEU A 441 4.43 -10.33 1.63
C LEU A 441 4.09 -11.47 2.61
N PHE A 442 4.74 -12.63 2.50
CA PHE A 442 4.58 -13.75 3.44
C PHE A 442 5.85 -14.03 4.27
N GLY A 443 6.86 -13.16 4.20
CA GLY A 443 8.10 -13.29 4.96
C GLY A 443 8.90 -14.55 4.60
N ARG A 444 8.86 -14.93 3.34
CA ARG A 444 9.53 -16.11 2.75
C ARG A 444 10.60 -15.72 1.73
N THR A 445 11.01 -14.46 1.73
CA THR A 445 12.21 -13.99 1.02
C THR A 445 13.41 -14.83 1.48
N ARG A 446 14.16 -15.37 0.52
CA ARG A 446 15.32 -16.22 0.81
C ARG A 446 16.50 -15.39 1.26
#